data_AF-A0A933TUS1-F1
#
_entry.id   AF-A0A933TUS1-F1
#
_cell.length_a   1.000
_cell.length_b   1.000
_cell.length_c   1.000
_cell.angle_alpha   90.00
_cell.angle_beta   90.00
_cell.angle_gamma   90.00
#
_symmetry.space_group_name_H-M   'P 1'
#
loop_
_entity.id
_entity.type
_entity.pdbx_description
1 polymer ?
#
loop_
_entity_poly.entity_id
_entity_poly.type
_entity_poly.pdbx_seq_one_letter_code
_entity_poly.pdbx_strand_id
1 'polypeptide(L)' 'MKIKISSKEIRDCLDIESIEFPKYVSPLINLANQYSQGTRPKVVGQMSELIQQFTGKTLPEWET' A
#
# COMPACT_ATOMS: atom_id res chain seq x y z
N MET A 1 -13.15 -21.38 -5.60
CA MET A 1 -14.05 -20.26 -6.00
C MET A 1 -13.22 -18.97 -5.93
N LYS A 2 -13.17 -18.14 -6.98
CA LYS A 2 -12.40 -16.88 -6.95
C LYS A 2 -13.33 -15.73 -6.55
N ILE A 3 -13.06 -15.10 -5.42
CA ILE A 3 -13.76 -13.87 -5.00
C ILE A 3 -13.09 -12.70 -5.73
N LYS A 4 -13.89 -11.84 -6.37
CA LYS A 4 -13.42 -10.56 -6.91
C LYS A 4 -13.76 -9.47 -5.89
N ILE A 5 -12.77 -8.67 -5.55
CA ILE A 5 -12.91 -7.50 -4.68
C ILE A 5 -12.17 -6.34 -5.32
N SER A 6 -12.77 -5.16 -5.28
CA SER A 6 -12.19 -3.92 -5.78
C SER A 6 -11.31 -3.26 -4.71
N SER A 7 -10.35 -2.44 -5.13
CA SER A 7 -9.53 -1.66 -4.19
C SER A 7 -10.36 -0.71 -3.33
N LYS A 8 -11.52 -0.26 -3.83
CA LYS A 8 -12.45 0.57 -3.07
C LYS A 8 -13.06 -0.22 -1.92
N GLU A 9 -13.64 -1.39 -2.20
CA GLU A 9 -14.22 -2.27 -1.17
C GLU A 9 -13.19 -2.65 -0.09
N ILE A 10 -11.93 -2.88 -0.48
CA ILE A 10 -10.85 -3.13 0.50
C ILE A 10 -10.65 -1.93 1.44
N ARG A 11 -10.61 -0.71 0.89
CA ARG A 11 -10.43 0.51 1.69
C ARG A 11 -11.61 0.76 2.62
N ASP A 12 -12.83 0.55 2.13
CA ASP A 12 -14.05 0.69 2.92
C ASP A 12 -14.08 -0.33 4.06
N CYS A 13 -13.63 -1.58 3.83
CA CYS A 13 -13.53 -2.60 4.87
C CYS A 13 -12.45 -2.31 5.93
N LEU A 14 -11.39 -1.58 5.56
CA LEU A 14 -10.27 -1.25 6.43
C LEU A 14 -10.37 0.14 7.07
N ASP A 15 -11.49 0.84 6.85
CA ASP A 15 -11.74 2.21 7.31
C ASP A 15 -10.58 3.18 6.96
N ILE A 16 -10.04 3.02 5.75
CA ILE A 16 -8.92 3.82 5.27
C ILE A 16 -9.44 5.13 4.70
N GLU A 17 -9.00 6.25 5.25
CA GLU A 17 -9.32 7.58 4.73
C GLU A 17 -8.80 7.73 3.29
N SER A 18 -9.71 8.01 2.35
CA SER A 18 -9.35 8.24 0.96
C SER A 18 -8.98 9.71 0.74
N ILE A 19 -7.68 9.98 0.67
CA ILE A 19 -7.18 11.30 0.27
C ILE A 19 -7.17 11.39 -1.26
N GLU A 20 -7.93 12.32 -1.82
CA GLU A 20 -7.94 12.63 -3.25
C GLU A 20 -6.77 13.57 -3.58
N PHE A 21 -5.79 13.06 -4.35
CA PHE A 21 -4.66 13.86 -4.81
C PHE A 21 -4.91 14.42 -6.22
N PRO A 22 -4.38 15.62 -6.54
CA PRO A 22 -4.37 16.11 -7.91
C PRO A 22 -3.71 15.10 -8.86
N LYS A 23 -4.22 15.00 -10.09
CA LYS A 23 -3.77 14.00 -11.09
C LYS A 23 -2.26 14.02 -11.36
N TYR A 24 -1.59 15.15 -11.17
CA TYR A 24 -0.16 15.30 -11.39
C TYR A 24 0.71 14.69 -10.28
N VAL A 25 0.13 14.41 -9.10
CA VAL A 25 0.88 13.88 -7.95
C VAL A 25 1.39 12.46 -8.22
N SER A 26 0.55 11.58 -8.77
CA SER A 26 0.96 10.19 -9.06
C SER A 26 2.16 10.11 -10.02
N PRO A 27 2.21 10.88 -11.13
CA PRO A 27 3.42 10.99 -11.96
C PRO A 27 4.68 11.39 -11.19
N LEU A 28 4.59 12.36 -10.28
CA LEU A 28 5.75 12.81 -9.49
C LEU A 28 6.27 11.73 -8.55
N ILE A 29 5.36 11.03 -7.85
CA ILE A 29 5.71 9.91 -6.97
C ILE A 29 6.39 8.78 -7.76
N ASN A 30 5.83 8.45 -8.93
CA ASN A 30 6.40 7.41 -9.79
C ASN A 30 7.79 7.78 -10.29
N LEU A 31 8.00 9.04 -10.68
CA LEU A 31 9.31 9.53 -11.12
C LEU A 31 10.34 9.43 -9.98
N ALA A 32 10.00 9.89 -8.79
CA ALA A 32 10.88 9.80 -7.62
C ALA A 32 11.26 8.35 -7.30
N ASN A 33 10.29 7.43 -7.35
CA ASN A 33 10.50 6.00 -7.13
C ASN A 33 11.40 5.34 -8.18
N GLN A 34 11.36 5.80 -9.43
CA GLN A 34 12.25 5.30 -10.48
C GLN A 34 13.71 5.68 -10.22
N TYR A 35 13.98 6.92 -9.81
CA TYR A 35 15.33 7.37 -9.48
C TYR A 35 15.88 6.72 -8.20
N SER A 36 15.06 6.65 -7.15
CA SER A 36 15.46 6.02 -5.88
C SER A 36 15.54 4.49 -5.99
N GLN A 37 14.99 3.90 -7.06
CA GLN A 37 14.75 2.47 -7.19
C GLN A 37 13.89 1.92 -6.04
N GLY A 38 12.99 2.76 -5.50
CA GLY A 38 12.19 2.48 -4.30
C GLY A 38 11.27 1.27 -4.42
N THR A 39 10.91 0.87 -5.65
CA THR A 39 10.06 -0.30 -5.91
C THR A 39 10.83 -1.61 -6.03
N ARG A 40 12.17 -1.60 -5.93
CA ARG A 40 12.93 -2.85 -5.97
C ARG A 40 12.65 -3.68 -4.71
N PRO A 41 12.51 -5.01 -4.80
CA PRO A 41 12.21 -5.86 -3.64
C PRO A 41 13.16 -5.68 -2.46
N LYS A 42 14.44 -5.38 -2.72
CA LYS A 42 15.44 -5.09 -1.68
C LYS A 42 15.17 -3.80 -0.87
N VAL A 43 14.27 -2.93 -1.34
CA VAL A 43 13.93 -1.63 -0.73
C VAL A 43 12.56 -1.69 -0.08
N VAL A 44 11.52 -2.05 -0.84
CA VAL A 44 10.12 -2.10 -0.37
C VAL A 44 9.77 -3.42 0.33
N GLY A 45 10.60 -4.47 0.18
CA GLY A 45 10.27 -5.81 0.66
C GLY A 45 9.21 -6.50 -0.20
N GLN A 46 8.73 -7.64 0.29
CA GLN A 46 7.62 -8.40 -0.30
C GLN A 46 6.40 -8.30 0.61
N MET A 47 5.33 -7.64 0.17
CA MET A 47 4.13 -7.42 0.98
C MET A 47 3.53 -8.73 1.51
N SER A 48 3.55 -9.80 0.71
CA SER A 48 3.05 -11.11 1.10
C SER A 48 3.85 -11.79 2.21
N GLU A 49 5.12 -11.42 2.36
CA GLU A 49 5.98 -11.91 3.46
C GLU A 49 5.80 -11.00 4.69
N LEU A 50 5.75 -9.68 4.48
CA LEU A 50 5.56 -8.69 5.55
C LEU A 50 4.25 -8.89 6.30
N ILE A 51 3.15 -9.19 5.59
CA ILE A 51 1.85 -9.44 6.21
C ILE A 51 1.85 -10.67 7.14
N GLN A 52 2.71 -11.66 6.88
CA GLN A 52 2.81 -12.87 7.72
C GLN A 52 3.63 -12.62 8.99
N GLN A 53 4.57 -11.68 8.92
CA GLN A 53 5.40 -11.27 10.05
C GLN A 53 4.67 -10.28 10.97
N PHE A 54 3.63 -9.63 10.45
CA PHE A 54 2.82 -8.71 11.23
C PHE A 54 1.96 -9.45 12.26
N THR A 55 2.21 -9.16 13.54
CA THR A 55 1.50 -9.82 14.66
C THR A 55 0.25 -9.08 15.10
N GLY A 56 0.06 -7.83 14.67
CA GLY A 56 -1.10 -7.04 15.01
C GLY A 56 -2.34 -7.38 14.17
N LYS A 57 -3.43 -6.68 14.44
CA LYS A 57 -4.71 -6.83 13.74
C LYS A 57 -5.23 -5.54 13.12
N THR A 58 -4.64 -4.40 13.46
CA THR A 58 -5.13 -3.07 13.03
C THR A 58 -4.03 -2.24 12.37
N LEU A 59 -4.40 -1.30 11.52
CA LEU A 59 -3.46 -0.36 10.87
C LEU A 59 -2.65 0.49 11.88
N PRO A 60 -3.22 1.03 12.97
CA PRO A 60 -2.45 1.75 13.98
C PRO A 60 -1.33 0.90 14.61
N GLU A 61 -1.54 -0.41 14.74
CA GLU A 61 -0.50 -1.33 15.24
C GLU A 61 0.67 -1.51 14.25
N TRP A 62 0.53 -1.08 12.98
CA TRP A 62 1.64 -1.03 12.01
C TRP A 62 2.52 0.22 12.14
N GLU A 63 2.05 1.28 12.83
CA GLU A 63 2.75 2.58 12.86
C GLU A 63 3.88 2.63 13.90
N THR A 64 3.95 1.66 14.81
CA THR A 64 4.92 1.52 15.91
C THR A 64 5.91 0.38 15.70
#